data_AF-A0A3C0GVZ2-F1
#
_entry.id   AF-A0A3C0GVZ2-F1
#
_cell.length_a   1.000
_cell.length_b   1.000
_cell.length_c   1.000
_cell.angle_alpha   90.00
_cell.angle_beta   90.00
_cell.angle_gamma   90.00
#
_symmetry.space_group_name_H-M   'P 1'
#
loop_
_entity.id
_entity.type
_entity.pdbx_description
1 polymer ?
#
loop_
_entity_poly.entity_id
_entity_poly.type
_entity_poly.pdbx_seq_one_letter_code
_entity_poly.pdbx_strand_id
1 'polypeptide(L)' 'MSGYCRIAPGHPVHEFYHANEYGFPQRDERELFERLVLEINQAGLSWETILKKR' A
#
# COMPACT_ATOMS: atom_id res chain seq x y z
N MET A 1 -6.00 14.43 -8.38
CA MET A 1 -4.91 13.75 -7.65
C MET A 1 -5.50 13.15 -6.39
N SER A 2 -5.41 11.84 -6.22
CA SER A 2 -5.89 11.13 -5.02
C SER A 2 -5.29 11.78 -3.77
N GLY A 3 -6.07 11.89 -2.68
CA GLY A 3 -5.59 12.41 -1.40
C GLY A 3 -4.35 11.65 -0.91
N TYR A 4 -4.24 10.37 -1.25
CA TYR A 4 -3.10 9.51 -0.91
C TYR A 4 -1.75 10.03 -1.45
N CYS A 5 -1.70 10.43 -2.73
CA CYS A 5 -0.48 10.95 -3.36
C CYS A 5 0.01 12.26 -2.76
N ARG A 6 -0.88 13.02 -2.09
CA ARG A 6 -0.52 14.26 -1.40
C ARG A 6 0.11 14.00 -0.03
N ILE A 7 -0.37 12.98 0.68
CA ILE A 7 0.05 12.69 2.07
C ILE A 7 1.22 11.72 2.16
N ALA A 8 1.50 10.96 1.10
CA ALA A 8 2.55 9.94 1.14
C ALA A 8 3.98 10.50 1.23
N PRO A 9 4.38 11.57 0.52
CA PRO A 9 5.73 12.12 0.63
C PRO A 9 6.06 12.57 2.06
N GLY A 10 7.22 12.14 2.60
CA GLY A 10 7.64 12.43 3.98
C GLY A 10 6.87 11.70 5.09
N HIS A 11 5.91 10.84 4.76
CA HIS A 11 5.20 10.03 5.76
C HIS A 11 5.97 8.74 6.06
N PRO A 12 6.26 8.42 7.33
CA PRO A 12 7.24 7.38 7.71
C PRO A 12 6.93 5.98 7.17
N VAL A 13 5.65 5.66 6.95
CA VAL A 13 5.21 4.35 6.42
C VAL A 13 4.75 4.44 4.96
N HIS A 14 4.16 5.56 4.56
CA HIS A 14 3.50 5.67 3.25
C HIS A 14 4.47 6.09 2.15
N GLU A 15 5.55 6.81 2.47
CA GLU A 15 6.52 7.29 1.50
C GLU A 15 7.11 6.14 0.69
N PHE A 16 7.65 5.13 1.37
CA PHE A 16 8.29 4.00 0.72
C PHE A 16 7.31 3.19 -0.13
N TYR A 17 6.15 2.83 0.43
CA TYR A 17 5.13 2.06 -0.29
C TYR A 17 4.59 2.83 -1.51
N HIS A 18 4.35 4.14 -1.37
CA HIS A 18 3.90 4.96 -2.48
C HIS A 18 4.94 5.08 -3.59
N ALA A 19 6.21 5.29 -3.23
CA ALA A 19 7.28 5.53 -4.19
C ALA A 19 7.68 4.29 -4.99
N ASN A 20 7.46 3.08 -4.46
CA ASN A 20 7.98 1.84 -5.06
C ASN A 20 6.90 0.83 -5.45
N GLU A 21 5.72 0.85 -4.83
CA GLU A 21 4.74 -0.23 -4.97
C GLU A 21 3.38 0.24 -5.46
N TYR A 22 2.90 1.38 -4.95
CA TYR A 22 1.56 1.89 -5.24
C TYR A 22 1.42 2.36 -6.69
N GLY A 23 0.60 1.64 -7.47
CA GLY A 23 0.32 1.99 -8.87
C GLY A 23 1.41 1.57 -9.87
N PHE A 24 2.49 0.94 -9.40
CA PHE A 24 3.48 0.34 -10.29
C PHE A 24 2.98 -1.03 -10.82
N PRO A 25 3.14 -1.32 -12.12
CA PRO A 25 2.74 -2.60 -12.69
C PRO A 25 3.50 -3.77 -12.03
N GLN A 26 2.77 -4.83 -11.65
CA GLN A 26 3.34 -6.07 -11.13
C GLN A 26 2.79 -7.28 -11.91
N ARG A 27 3.65 -8.29 -12.15
CA ARG A 27 3.34 -9.53 -12.86
C ARG A 27 3.68 -10.80 -12.06
N ASP A 28 4.47 -10.71 -10.99
CA ASP A 28 4.71 -11.87 -10.10
C ASP A 28 3.41 -12.22 -9.35
N GLU A 29 2.95 -13.46 -9.50
CA GLU A 29 1.69 -13.93 -8.95
C GLU A 29 1.67 -13.92 -7.41
N ARG A 30 2.81 -14.16 -6.76
CA ARG A 30 2.89 -14.18 -5.30
C ARG A 30 2.72 -12.77 -4.74
N GLU A 31 3.36 -11.78 -5.37
CA GLU A 31 3.18 -10.38 -4.98
C GLU A 31 1.76 -9.89 -5.24
N LEU A 32 1.15 -10.29 -6.36
CA LEU A 32 -0.25 -9.94 -6.64
C LEU A 32 -1.20 -10.56 -5.60
N PHE A 33 -0.97 -11.82 -5.22
CA PHE A 33 -1.74 -12.49 -4.17
C PHE A 33 -1.54 -11.83 -2.80
N GLU A 34 -0.30 -11.47 -2.45
CA GLU A 34 -0.01 -10.74 -1.21
C GLU A 34 -0.77 -9.42 -1.16
N ARG A 35 -0.68 -8.59 -2.21
CA ARG A 35 -1.40 -7.31 -2.28
C ARG A 35 -2.91 -7.49 -2.16
N LEU A 36 -3.47 -8.51 -2.81
CA LEU A 36 -4.89 -8.85 -2.67
C LEU A 36 -5.26 -9.19 -1.22
N VAL A 37 -4.44 -10.00 -0.54
CA VAL A 37 -4.67 -10.36 0.87
C VAL A 37 -4.56 -9.14 1.77
N LEU A 38 -3.60 -8.24 1.56
CA LEU A 38 -3.46 -7.00 2.32
C LEU A 38 -4.71 -6.11 2.18
N GLU A 39 -5.24 -5.95 0.96
CA GLU A 39 -6.46 -5.18 0.69
C GLU A 39 -7.70 -5.79 1.36
N ILE A 40 -7.85 -7.12 1.34
CA ILE A 40 -8.99 -7.79 2.02
C ILE A 40 -8.94 -7.56 3.53
N ASN A 41 -7.75 -7.61 4.13
CA ASN A 41 -7.56 -7.40 5.57
C ASN A 41 -7.72 -5.92 5.99
N GLN A 42 -7.83 -4.98 5.05
CA GLN A 42 -7.99 -3.55 5.34
C GLN A 42 -9.40 -3.16 5.82
N ALA A 43 -10.41 -4.02 5.66
CA ALA A 43 -11.80 -3.66 5.94
C ALA A 43 -12.00 -3.03 7.34
N GLY A 44 -12.33 -1.73 7.37
CA GLY A 44 -12.55 -0.95 8.60
C GLY A 44 -11.29 -0.41 9.28
N LEU A 45 -10.11 -0.58 8.68
CA LEU A 45 -8.81 -0.13 9.20
C LEU A 45 -8.16 0.91 8.29
N SER A 46 -7.15 1.63 8.79
CA SER A 46 -6.31 2.47 7.94
C SER A 46 -5.31 1.62 7.16
N TRP A 47 -4.95 2.04 5.94
CA TRP A 47 -3.88 1.36 5.18
C TRP A 47 -2.54 1.36 5.93
N GLU A 48 -2.26 2.41 6.73
CA GLU A 48 -1.10 2.44 7.62
C GLU A 48 -1.08 1.25 8.60
N THR A 49 -2.24 0.85 9.12
CA THR A 49 -2.36 -0.30 10.03
C THR A 49 -1.96 -1.59 9.34
N ILE A 50 -2.35 -1.74 8.08
CA ILE A 50 -2.01 -2.90 7.25
C ILE A 50 -0.53 -2.89 6.90
N LEU A 51 0.02 -1.78 6.43
CA LEU A 51 1.44 -1.65 6.09
C LEU A 51 2.36 -1.87 7.31
N LYS A 52 1.94 -1.50 8.52
CA LYS A 52 2.68 -1.77 9.76
C LYS A 52 2.65 -3.25 10.20
N LYS A 53 1.73 -4.04 9.65
CA LYS A 53 1.54 -5.48 9.97
C LYS A 53 1.95 -6.42 8.83
N ARG A 54 2.23 -5.86 7.66
CA ARG A 54 2.88 -6.54 6.54
C ARG A 54 4.30 -6.93 6.92
#